data_AF-A0A4V2UY81-F1
#
_entry.id   AF-A0A4V2UY81-F1
#
_cell.length_a   1.000
_cell.length_b   1.000
_cell.length_c   1.000
_cell.angle_alpha   90.00
_cell.angle_beta   90.00
_cell.angle_gamma   90.00
#
_symmetry.space_group_name_H-M   'P 1'
#
loop_
_entity.id
_entity.type
_entity.pdbx_description
1 polymer ?
#
loop_
_entity_poly.entity_id
_entity_poly.type
_entity_poly.pdbx_seq_one_letter_code
_entity_poly.pdbx_strand_id
1 'polypeptide(L)'
;MRHPLHPALVHFPIACWSLAVVSDFASLWVGESAWRWSGGLLAVGCVVALAAMLAGLMEFSRIPEGPAMRDAYLHMTAMLVAFSFFAARLLLRVDHLQPQPPDALSLLLDVGGFLALLIGGWLGSRLVYGHGVGR
;
A
#
# COMPACT_ATOMS: atom_id res chain seq x y z
N MET A 1 -0.82 13.46 20.11
CA MET A 1 -1.27 14.42 19.07
C MET A 1 -2.77 14.40 19.06
N ARG A 2 -3.44 15.54 18.96
CA ARG A 2 -4.92 15.59 18.89
C ARG A 2 -5.47 15.13 17.54
N HIS A 3 -4.60 14.98 16.54
CA HIS A 3 -4.91 14.50 15.19
C HIS A 3 -3.80 13.53 14.73
N PRO A 4 -4.06 12.22 14.67
CA PRO A 4 -3.08 11.26 14.19
C PRO A 4 -2.94 11.39 12.66
N LEU A 5 -1.70 11.46 12.20
CA LEU A 5 -1.36 11.66 10.80
C LEU A 5 -1.42 10.35 10.03
N HIS A 6 -1.06 9.22 10.65
CA HIS A 6 -1.05 7.94 9.96
C HIS A 6 -2.45 7.56 9.41
N PRO A 7 -3.55 7.55 10.21
CA PRO A 7 -4.88 7.28 9.69
C PRO A 7 -5.36 8.26 8.62
N ALA A 8 -4.92 9.52 8.67
CA ALA A 8 -5.25 10.51 7.64
C ALA A 8 -4.55 10.23 6.29
N LEU A 9 -3.34 9.67 6.33
CA LEU A 9 -2.53 9.43 5.13
C LEU A 9 -2.78 8.08 4.48
N VAL A 10 -3.16 7.03 5.23
CA VAL A 10 -3.25 5.66 4.69
C VAL A 10 -4.30 5.48 3.58
N HIS A 11 -5.32 6.34 3.50
CA HIS A 11 -6.35 6.24 2.46
C HIS A 11 -5.79 6.41 1.04
N PHE A 12 -4.78 7.27 0.88
CA PHE A 12 -4.17 7.56 -0.42
C PHE A 12 -3.42 6.35 -1.02
N PRO A 13 -2.45 5.71 -0.33
CA PRO A 13 -1.77 4.55 -0.89
C PRO A 13 -2.72 3.36 -1.07
N ILE A 14 -3.71 3.17 -0.18
CA ILE A 14 -4.73 2.12 -0.36
C ILE A 14 -5.49 2.31 -1.67
N ALA A 15 -6.01 3.52 -1.92
CA ALA A 15 -6.74 3.82 -3.14
C ALA A 15 -5.84 3.72 -4.39
N CYS A 16 -4.64 4.28 -4.32
CA CYS A 16 -3.70 4.28 -5.43
C CYS A 16 -3.30 2.86 -5.84
N TRP A 17 -2.84 2.05 -4.90
CA TRP A 17 -2.43 0.67 -5.20
C TRP A 17 -3.60 -0.21 -5.63
N SER A 18 -4.79 -0.05 -5.04
CA SER A 18 -5.98 -0.79 -5.48
C SER A 18 -6.35 -0.46 -6.92
N LEU A 19 -6.36 0.82 -7.28
CA LEU A 19 -6.65 1.26 -8.65
C LEU A 19 -5.53 0.86 -9.63
N ALA A 20 -4.28 0.80 -9.18
CA ALA A 20 -3.16 0.35 -10.01
C ALA A 20 -3.34 -1.12 -10.43
N VAL A 21 -3.65 -1.99 -9.46
CA VAL A 21 -3.97 -3.40 -9.70
C VAL A 21 -5.13 -3.52 -10.68
N VAL A 22 -6.23 -2.81 -10.45
CA VAL A 22 -7.38 -2.82 -11.37
C VAL A 22 -6.98 -2.36 -12.77
N SER A 23 -6.16 -1.31 -12.87
CA SER A 23 -5.71 -0.76 -14.15
C SER A 23 -4.79 -1.74 -14.89
N ASP A 24 -3.92 -2.47 -14.18
CA ASP A 24 -3.05 -3.48 -14.79
C ASP A 24 -3.83 -4.67 -15.33
N PHE A 25 -4.80 -5.18 -14.59
CA PHE A 25 -5.69 -6.21 -15.12
C PHE A 25 -6.55 -5.67 -16.27
N ALA A 26 -7.09 -4.45 -16.15
CA ALA A 26 -7.86 -3.82 -17.22
C ALA A 26 -7.03 -3.63 -18.51
N SER A 27 -5.71 -3.47 -18.39
CA SER A 27 -4.81 -3.31 -19.54
C SER A 27 -4.80 -4.50 -20.49
N LEU A 28 -5.20 -5.70 -20.02
CA LEU A 28 -5.38 -6.89 -20.86
C LEU A 28 -6.43 -6.71 -21.97
N TRP A 29 -7.37 -5.76 -21.78
CA TRP A 29 -8.40 -5.43 -22.76
C TRP A 29 -8.29 -3.98 -23.28
N VAL A 30 -7.85 -3.06 -22.41
CA VAL A 30 -7.81 -1.61 -22.69
C VAL A 30 -6.46 -1.18 -23.30
N GLY A 31 -5.39 -1.94 -23.08
CA GLY A 31 -4.06 -1.64 -23.59
C GLY A 31 -3.37 -0.45 -22.90
N GLU A 32 -2.68 0.38 -23.69
CA GLU A 32 -1.71 1.37 -23.20
C GLU A 32 -2.24 2.37 -22.18
N SER A 33 -3.42 2.91 -22.40
CA SER A 33 -3.98 3.93 -21.52
C SER A 33 -4.13 3.43 -20.07
N ALA A 34 -4.48 2.16 -19.88
CA ALA A 34 -4.68 1.58 -18.55
C ALA A 34 -3.36 1.34 -17.81
N TRP A 35 -2.35 0.73 -18.45
CA TRP A 35 -1.08 0.48 -17.75
C TRP A 35 -0.27 1.75 -17.51
N ARG A 36 -0.41 2.80 -18.34
CA ARG A 36 0.18 4.12 -18.04
C ARG A 36 -0.41 4.73 -16.78
N TRP A 37 -1.72 4.58 -16.61
CA TRP A 37 -2.42 5.03 -15.40
C TRP A 37 -1.96 4.20 -14.19
N SER A 38 -1.83 2.87 -14.31
CA SER A 38 -1.25 2.04 -13.23
C SER A 38 0.12 2.56 -12.78
N GLY A 39 1.03 2.85 -13.72
CA GLY A 39 2.36 3.39 -13.41
C GLY A 39 2.33 4.67 -12.57
N GLY A 40 1.46 5.63 -12.93
CA GLY A 40 1.26 6.85 -12.16
C GLY A 40 0.69 6.61 -10.76
N LEU A 41 -0.30 5.71 -10.65
CA LEU A 41 -0.90 5.33 -9.37
C LEU A 41 0.11 4.71 -8.42
N LEU A 42 0.94 3.78 -8.91
CA LEU A 42 1.97 3.17 -8.07
C LEU A 42 3.01 4.18 -7.61
N ALA A 43 3.45 5.08 -8.49
CA ALA A 43 4.41 6.12 -8.11
C ALA A 43 3.87 7.00 -6.98
N VAL A 44 2.65 7.53 -7.15
CA VAL A 44 1.98 8.34 -6.11
C VAL A 44 1.74 7.51 -4.84
N GLY A 45 1.22 6.29 -4.99
CA GLY A 45 0.95 5.38 -3.89
C GLY A 45 2.19 5.06 -3.06
N CYS A 46 3.32 4.73 -3.70
CA CYS A 46 4.58 4.46 -3.02
C CYS A 46 5.13 5.71 -2.31
N VAL A 47 5.08 6.89 -2.93
CA VAL A 47 5.53 8.14 -2.29
C VAL A 47 4.71 8.46 -1.05
N VAL A 48 3.37 8.39 -1.15
CA VAL A 48 2.50 8.69 0.00
C VAL A 48 2.55 7.58 1.05
N ALA A 49 2.77 6.32 0.66
CA ALA A 49 2.99 5.21 1.59
C ALA A 49 4.21 5.46 2.48
N LEU A 50 5.32 5.98 1.93
CA LEU A 50 6.49 6.34 2.74
C LEU A 50 6.14 7.39 3.80
N ALA A 51 5.39 8.43 3.43
CA ALA A 51 4.92 9.44 4.38
C ALA A 51 3.99 8.82 5.46
N ALA A 52 3.08 7.93 5.07
CA ALA A 52 2.21 7.21 6.00
C ALA A 52 3.00 6.28 6.94
N MET A 53 4.01 5.57 6.45
CA MET A 53 4.90 4.71 7.25
C MET A 53 5.67 5.52 8.29
N LEU A 54 6.25 6.66 7.89
CA LEU A 54 6.93 7.58 8.82
C LEU A 54 5.97 8.09 9.90
N ALA A 55 4.75 8.50 9.52
CA ALA A 55 3.73 8.88 10.46
C ALA A 55 3.38 7.76 11.45
N GLY A 56 3.25 6.52 10.95
CA GLY A 56 2.97 5.34 11.78
C GLY A 56 4.10 5.06 12.77
N LEU A 57 5.36 5.18 12.36
CA LEU A 57 6.52 5.01 13.24
C LEU A 57 6.57 6.08 14.34
N MET A 58 6.25 7.34 14.04
CA MET A 58 6.17 8.41 15.05
C MET A 58 5.03 8.19 16.06
N GLU A 59 3.99 7.45 15.66
CA GLU A 59 2.83 7.12 16.49
C GLU A 59 2.98 5.78 17.21
N PHE A 60 3.96 4.96 16.82
CA PHE A 60 4.16 3.59 17.29
C PHE A 60 4.32 3.49 18.81
N SER A 61 5.02 4.43 19.44
CA SER A 61 5.25 4.44 20.89
C SER A 61 3.98 4.64 21.72
N ARG A 62 2.84 4.94 21.08
CA ARG A 62 1.53 5.13 21.75
C ARG A 62 0.69 3.86 21.75
N ILE A 63 1.17 2.80 21.11
CA ILE A 63 0.46 1.53 21.03
C ILE A 63 0.63 0.81 22.37
N PRO A 64 -0.47 0.45 23.06
CA PRO A 64 -0.37 -0.27 24.32
C PRO A 64 0.22 -1.67 24.10
N GLU A 65 0.96 -2.14 25.10
CA GLU A 65 1.53 -3.49 25.09
C GLU A 65 0.46 -4.59 24.98
N GLY A 66 0.88 -5.78 24.56
CA GLY A 66 0.02 -6.96 24.46
C GLY A 66 -0.66 -7.11 23.09
N PRO A 67 -1.96 -7.44 23.02
CA PRO A 67 -2.62 -7.78 21.75
C PRO A 67 -2.56 -6.67 20.68
N ALA A 68 -2.63 -5.40 21.09
CA ALA A 68 -2.53 -4.26 20.18
C ALA A 68 -1.12 -4.16 19.56
N MET A 69 -0.07 -4.30 20.37
CA MET A 69 1.31 -4.32 19.88
C MET A 69 1.57 -5.47 18.91
N ARG A 70 1.02 -6.67 19.19
CA ARG A 70 1.11 -7.81 18.26
C ARG A 70 0.44 -7.51 16.92
N ASP A 71 -0.79 -6.98 16.95
CA ASP A 71 -1.49 -6.61 15.72
C ASP A 71 -0.77 -5.48 14.97
N ALA A 72 -0.08 -4.58 15.68
CA ALA A 72 0.76 -3.53 15.08
C ALA A 72 1.95 -4.10 14.31
N TYR A 73 2.70 -5.04 14.89
CA TYR A 73 3.79 -5.71 14.18
C TYR A 73 3.31 -6.49 12.96
N LEU A 74 2.18 -7.20 13.07
CA LEU A 74 1.58 -7.91 11.94
C LEU A 74 1.15 -6.93 10.84
N HIS A 75 0.52 -5.81 11.22
CA HIS A 75 0.12 -4.77 10.29
C HIS A 75 1.33 -4.19 9.55
N MET A 76 2.36 -3.77 10.29
CA MET A 76 3.59 -3.21 9.72
C MET A 76 4.27 -4.19 8.77
N THR A 77 4.33 -5.47 9.14
CA THR A 77 4.92 -6.52 8.29
C THR A 77 4.12 -6.69 6.99
N ALA A 78 2.79 -6.81 7.08
CA ALA A 78 1.94 -6.94 5.90
C ALA A 78 2.06 -5.72 4.98
N MET A 79 2.09 -4.51 5.54
CA MET A 79 2.22 -3.28 4.76
C MET A 79 3.61 -3.12 4.14
N LEU A 80 4.67 -3.59 4.80
CA LEU A 80 6.02 -3.60 4.22
C LEU A 80 6.12 -4.60 3.06
N VAL A 81 5.48 -5.77 3.17
CA VAL A 81 5.37 -6.74 2.06
C VAL A 81 4.60 -6.13 0.89
N ALA A 82 3.44 -5.52 1.16
CA ALA A 82 2.65 -4.84 0.12
C ALA A 82 3.47 -3.75 -0.59
N PHE A 83 4.11 -2.86 0.20
CA PHE A 83 4.99 -1.83 -0.32
C PHE A 83 6.10 -2.41 -1.18
N SER A 84 6.75 -3.49 -0.73
CA SER A 84 7.85 -4.12 -1.46
C SER A 84 7.40 -4.67 -2.81
N PHE A 85 6.22 -5.31 -2.89
CA PHE A 85 5.68 -5.80 -4.15
C PHE A 85 5.31 -4.67 -5.10
N PHE A 86 4.61 -3.63 -4.62
CA PHE A 86 4.24 -2.49 -5.46
C PHE A 86 5.45 -1.67 -5.91
N ALA A 87 6.43 -1.46 -5.04
CA ALA A 87 7.68 -0.80 -5.39
C ALA A 87 8.50 -1.64 -6.38
N ALA A 88 8.60 -2.96 -6.18
CA ALA A 88 9.27 -3.84 -7.14
C ALA A 88 8.56 -3.81 -8.50
N ARG A 89 7.22 -3.89 -8.53
CA ARG A 89 6.45 -3.82 -9.78
C ARG A 89 6.66 -2.46 -10.49
N LEU A 90 6.67 -1.36 -9.75
CA LEU A 90 6.99 -0.03 -10.30
C LEU A 90 8.40 0.00 -10.89
N LEU A 91 9.41 -0.41 -10.13
CA LEU A 91 10.82 -0.36 -10.55
C LEU A 91 11.15 -1.29 -11.71
N LEU A 92 10.50 -2.46 -11.79
CA LEU A 92 10.69 -3.42 -12.88
C LEU A 92 9.99 -3.02 -14.19
N ARG A 93 9.00 -2.11 -14.13
CA ARG A 93 8.21 -1.67 -15.29
C ARG A 93 8.32 -0.16 -15.54
N VAL A 94 9.48 0.41 -15.24
CA VAL A 94 9.84 1.77 -15.64
C VAL A 94 11.10 1.71 -16.49
N ASP A 95 11.03 2.26 -17.69
CA ASP A 95 12.18 2.47 -18.57
C ASP A 95 12.21 3.93 -19.01
N HIS A 96 13.35 4.61 -18.85
CA HIS A 96 13.48 6.06 -19.10
C HIS A 96 12.35 6.92 -18.48
N LEU A 97 11.92 6.59 -17.26
CA LEU A 97 10.80 7.23 -16.55
C LEU A 97 9.42 7.05 -17.21
N GLN A 98 9.31 6.17 -18.21
CA GLN A 98 8.05 5.77 -18.82
C GLN A 98 7.60 4.41 -18.29
N PRO A 99 6.33 4.26 -17.89
CA PRO A 99 5.77 2.95 -17.58
C PRO A 99 5.88 2.02 -18.80
N GLN A 100 6.05 0.73 -18.53
CA GLN A 100 6.04 -0.34 -19.52
C GLN A 100 4.79 -1.22 -19.34
N PRO A 101 4.33 -1.93 -20.39
CA PRO A 101 3.20 -2.85 -20.25
C PRO A 101 3.49 -3.92 -19.18
N PRO A 102 2.48 -4.33 -18.39
CA PRO A 102 2.64 -5.37 -17.39
C PRO A 102 2.87 -6.72 -18.08
N ASP A 103 3.74 -7.53 -17.51
CA ASP A 103 3.92 -8.95 -17.88
C ASP A 103 3.38 -9.86 -16.77
N ALA A 104 3.57 -11.17 -16.92
CA ALA A 104 3.12 -12.15 -15.94
C ALA A 104 3.71 -11.92 -14.53
N LEU A 105 4.97 -11.46 -14.43
CA LEU A 105 5.59 -11.17 -13.14
C LEU A 105 4.97 -9.93 -12.49
N SER A 106 4.67 -8.89 -13.27
CA SER A 106 3.95 -7.70 -12.76
C SER A 106 2.60 -8.05 -12.19
N LEU A 107 1.80 -8.83 -12.92
CA LEU A 107 0.47 -9.24 -12.47
C LEU A 107 0.55 -10.12 -11.21
N LEU A 108 1.58 -10.96 -11.09
CA LEU A 108 1.82 -11.74 -9.87
C LEU A 108 2.18 -10.84 -8.68
N LEU A 109 3.03 -9.83 -8.88
CA LEU A 109 3.37 -8.84 -7.86
C LEU A 109 2.13 -8.01 -7.46
N ASP A 110 1.28 -7.65 -8.41
CA ASP A 110 0.03 -6.93 -8.14
C ASP A 110 -0.92 -7.76 -7.27
N VAL A 111 -1.10 -9.05 -7.59
CA VAL A 111 -1.91 -9.96 -6.77
C VAL A 111 -1.32 -10.11 -5.36
N GLY A 112 -0.02 -10.38 -5.26
CA GLY A 112 0.66 -10.52 -3.97
C GLY A 112 0.58 -9.24 -3.13
N GLY A 113 0.82 -8.09 -3.77
CA GLY A 113 0.77 -6.77 -3.14
C GLY A 113 -0.63 -6.43 -2.66
N PHE A 114 -1.64 -6.73 -3.48
CA PHE A 114 -3.03 -6.49 -3.13
C PHE A 114 -3.52 -7.39 -1.98
N LEU A 115 -3.16 -8.66 -1.97
CA LEU A 115 -3.48 -9.55 -0.85
C LEU A 115 -2.83 -9.08 0.46
N ALA A 116 -1.55 -8.69 0.41
CA ALA A 116 -0.86 -8.11 1.56
C ALA A 116 -1.51 -6.80 2.03
N LEU A 117 -1.95 -5.95 1.09
CA LEU A 117 -2.69 -4.71 1.37
C LEU A 117 -4.02 -4.99 2.08
N LEU A 118 -4.79 -6.00 1.65
CA LEU A 118 -6.05 -6.37 2.28
C LEU A 118 -5.84 -6.90 3.70
N ILE A 119 -4.85 -7.76 3.90
CA ILE A 119 -4.47 -8.28 5.23
C ILE A 119 -4.03 -7.13 6.15
N GLY A 120 -3.13 -6.28 5.65
CA GLY A 120 -2.65 -5.10 6.35
C GLY A 120 -3.79 -4.14 6.71
N GLY A 121 -4.69 -3.87 5.77
CA GLY A 121 -5.88 -3.04 5.99
C GLY A 121 -6.82 -3.60 7.05
N TRP A 122 -7.05 -4.92 7.07
CA TRP A 122 -7.84 -5.56 8.13
C TRP A 122 -7.18 -5.43 9.50
N LEU A 123 -5.86 -5.68 9.61
CA LEU A 123 -5.12 -5.49 10.87
C LEU A 123 -5.13 -4.02 11.32
N GLY A 124 -4.98 -3.08 10.39
CA GLY A 124 -5.09 -1.64 10.65
C GLY A 124 -6.48 -1.27 11.18
N SER A 125 -7.54 -1.84 10.60
CA SER A 125 -8.91 -1.66 11.09
C SER A 125 -9.08 -2.21 12.51
N ARG A 126 -8.46 -3.34 12.86
CA ARG A 126 -8.49 -3.89 14.22
C ARG A 126 -7.76 -3.01 15.22
N LEU A 127 -6.64 -2.41 14.84
CA LEU A 127 -5.94 -1.40 15.66
C LEU A 127 -6.84 -0.19 15.96
N VAL A 128 -7.47 0.38 14.94
CA VAL A 128 -8.31 1.58 15.11
C VAL A 128 -9.64 1.28 15.78
N TYR A 129 -10.34 0.23 15.34
CA TYR A 129 -11.70 -0.06 15.77
C TYR A 129 -11.77 -0.97 17.00
N GLY A 130 -10.85 -1.92 17.12
CA GLY A 130 -10.79 -2.87 18.24
C GLY A 130 -9.95 -2.36 19.42
N HIS A 131 -8.76 -1.82 19.16
CA HIS A 131 -7.83 -1.38 20.21
C HIS A 131 -7.84 0.13 20.48
N GLY A 132 -8.53 0.92 19.67
CA GLY A 132 -8.62 2.38 19.83
C GLY A 132 -7.34 3.15 19.47
N VAL A 133 -6.39 2.51 18.79
CA VAL A 133 -5.13 3.13 18.35
C VAL A 133 -5.41 4.13 17.23
N GLY A 134 -4.81 5.32 17.28
CA GLY A 134 -4.98 6.34 16.25
C GLY A 134 -6.36 7.01 16.26
N ARG A 135 -7.02 7.05 17.43
CA ARG A 135 -8.17 7.91 17.71
C ARG A 135 -7.76 9.18 18.45
#